data_AF-A0A7W8GA65-F1
#
_entry.id   AF-A0A7W8GA65-F1
#
_cell.length_a   1.000
_cell.length_b   1.000
_cell.length_c   1.000
_cell.angle_alpha   90.00
_cell.angle_beta   90.00
_cell.angle_gamma   90.00
#
_symmetry.space_group_name_H-M   'P 1'
#
loop_
_entity.id
_entity.type
_entity.pdbx_description
1 polymer ?
#
loop_
_entity_poly.entity_id
_entity_poly.type
_entity_poly.pdbx_seq_one_letter_code
_entity_poly.pdbx_strand_id
1 'polypeptide(L)'
;MSDLTPIQKEIVKALEQMKEKSLITEAVLAKKIRENAKIQGKNKAGICLKDLEPCIEYLAENSSLTFALHLNSANDILIKKEDACKILEGDARKRRQSSEKSITVMTSGDLRQKNSGGKPAKKRTDRKKMDYFELDD
;
A
#
# COMPACT_ATOMS: atom_id res chain seq x y z
N MET A 1 22.67 9.99 1.25
CA MET A 1 21.42 10.78 1.37
C MET A 1 20.38 10.08 0.53
N SER A 2 19.50 9.30 1.15
CA SER A 2 18.55 8.46 0.42
C SER A 2 17.46 9.33 -0.19
N ASP A 3 17.45 9.44 -1.51
CA ASP A 3 16.36 10.07 -2.25
C ASP A 3 15.11 9.19 -2.11
N LEU A 4 14.35 9.41 -1.03
CA LEU A 4 13.08 8.73 -0.81
C LEU A 4 12.13 9.07 -1.96
N THR A 5 11.51 8.05 -2.52
CA THR A 5 10.47 8.23 -3.54
C THR A 5 9.28 9.00 -2.96
N PRO A 6 8.41 9.60 -3.79
CA PRO A 6 7.25 10.32 -3.29
C PRO A 6 6.34 9.46 -2.38
N ILE A 7 6.24 8.15 -2.67
CA ILE A 7 5.48 7.22 -1.82
C ILE A 7 6.19 6.90 -0.51
N GLN A 8 7.51 6.75 -0.54
CA GLN A 8 8.30 6.54 0.67
C GLN A 8 8.22 7.74 1.61
N LYS A 9 8.26 8.97 1.09
CA LYS A 9 8.09 10.19 1.90
C LYS A 9 6.73 10.23 2.63
N GLU A 10 5.67 9.83 1.96
CA GLU A 10 4.33 9.77 2.58
C GLU A 10 4.20 8.60 3.57
N ILE A 11 4.86 7.45 3.31
CA ILE A 11 4.94 6.33 4.26
C ILE A 11 5.63 6.78 5.55
N VAL A 12 6.81 7.40 5.44
CA VAL A 12 7.59 7.93 6.58
C VAL A 12 6.73 8.91 7.38
N LYS A 13 6.13 9.89 6.70
CA LYS A 13 5.25 10.88 7.35
C LYS A 13 4.06 10.23 8.07
N ALA A 14 3.44 9.21 7.46
CA ALA A 14 2.34 8.50 8.09
C ALA A 14 2.79 7.69 9.32
N LEU A 15 3.98 7.09 9.28
CA LEU A 15 4.57 6.38 10.41
C LEU A 15 4.94 7.33 11.56
N GLU A 16 5.53 8.48 11.26
CA GLU A 16 5.83 9.52 12.27
C GLU A 16 4.57 10.03 12.97
N GLN A 17 3.49 10.25 12.23
CA GLN A 17 2.20 10.64 12.80
C GLN A 17 1.56 9.53 13.65
N MET A 18 1.96 8.28 13.44
CA MET A 18 1.45 7.12 14.18
C MET A 18 2.46 6.55 15.19
N LYS A 19 3.53 7.29 15.51
CA LYS A 19 4.61 6.88 16.42
C LYS A 19 4.18 6.51 17.84
N GLU A 20 2.99 6.94 18.25
CA GLU A 20 2.39 6.63 19.55
C GLU A 20 1.71 5.25 19.57
N LYS A 21 1.39 4.68 18.39
CA LYS A 21 0.79 3.35 18.30
C LYS A 21 1.87 2.28 18.43
N SER A 22 1.62 1.31 19.30
CA SER A 22 2.48 0.14 19.48
C SER A 22 2.40 -0.84 18.30
N LEU A 23 1.23 -0.92 17.66
CA LEU A 23 0.97 -1.79 16.52
C LEU A 23 0.24 -1.02 15.42
N ILE A 24 0.77 -1.08 14.20
CA ILE A 24 0.22 -0.46 13.01
C ILE A 24 0.02 -1.57 11.98
N THR A 25 -1.23 -1.80 11.57
CA THR A 25 -1.53 -2.74 10.49
C THR A 25 -1.36 -2.07 9.13
N GLU A 26 -1.05 -2.85 8.11
CA GLU A 26 -0.93 -2.38 6.73
C GLU A 26 -2.15 -1.53 6.28
N ALA A 27 -3.36 -2.01 6.59
CA ALA A 27 -4.59 -1.30 6.24
C ALA A 27 -4.71 0.07 6.93
N VAL A 28 -4.27 0.18 8.19
CA VAL A 28 -4.27 1.44 8.94
C VAL A 28 -3.24 2.41 8.36
N LEU A 29 -2.05 1.91 8.01
CA LEU A 29 -1.03 2.71 7.35
C LEU A 29 -1.49 3.21 5.99
N ALA A 30 -2.05 2.33 5.15
CA ALA A 30 -2.59 2.70 3.84
C ALA A 30 -3.75 3.70 3.95
N LYS A 31 -4.60 3.57 4.99
CA LYS A 31 -5.63 4.59 5.28
C LYS A 31 -5.00 5.94 5.58
N LYS A 32 -3.97 5.97 6.44
CA LYS A 32 -3.31 7.23 6.82
C LYS A 32 -2.60 7.91 5.65
N ILE A 33 -1.92 7.14 4.80
CA ILE A 33 -1.28 7.66 3.58
C ILE A 33 -2.33 8.28 2.65
N ARG A 34 -3.48 7.64 2.46
CA ARG A 34 -4.58 8.20 1.65
C ARG A 34 -5.15 9.48 2.23
N GLU A 35 -5.32 9.56 3.55
CA GLU A 35 -5.73 10.79 4.24
C GLU A 35 -4.74 11.92 3.99
N ASN A 36 -3.44 11.65 4.15
CA ASN A 36 -2.37 12.63 3.96
C ASN A 36 -2.27 13.10 2.51
N ALA A 37 -2.42 12.18 1.56
CA ALA A 37 -2.37 12.45 0.13
C ALA A 37 -3.71 12.95 -0.46
N LYS A 38 -4.78 13.04 0.35
CA LYS A 38 -6.15 13.40 -0.07
C LYS A 38 -6.70 12.53 -1.21
N ILE A 39 -6.33 11.25 -1.25
CA ILE A 39 -6.79 10.30 -2.26
C ILE A 39 -8.23 9.87 -1.93
N GLN A 40 -9.16 10.12 -2.84
CA GLN A 40 -10.55 9.66 -2.70
C GLN A 40 -10.70 8.23 -3.23
N GLY A 41 -11.11 7.30 -2.35
CA GLY A 41 -11.44 5.91 -2.72
C GLY A 41 -10.86 4.85 -1.77
N LYS A 42 -11.62 3.77 -1.55
CA LYS A 42 -11.25 2.68 -0.62
C LYS A 42 -10.40 1.57 -1.27
N ASN A 43 -10.21 1.58 -2.58
CA ASN A 43 -9.84 0.38 -3.34
C ASN A 43 -8.38 -0.09 -3.20
N LYS A 44 -7.47 0.74 -2.68
CA LYS A 44 -6.06 0.38 -2.52
C LYS A 44 -5.68 0.35 -1.05
N ALA A 45 -5.51 -0.86 -0.53
CA ALA A 45 -5.19 -1.11 0.88
C ALA A 45 -3.77 -1.68 1.07
N GLY A 46 -3.11 -2.09 -0.02
CA GLY A 46 -1.80 -2.71 0.04
C GLY A 46 -0.65 -1.70 -0.01
N ILE A 47 0.43 -2.00 0.71
CA ILE A 47 1.71 -1.29 0.64
C ILE A 47 2.75 -2.25 0.08
N CYS A 48 3.51 -1.78 -0.91
CA CYS A 48 4.59 -2.56 -1.50
C CYS A 48 5.70 -2.76 -0.47
N LEU A 49 6.15 -4.00 -0.31
CA LEU A 49 7.22 -4.33 0.63
C LEU A 49 8.51 -3.57 0.28
N LYS A 50 8.82 -3.44 -1.02
CA LYS A 50 10.01 -2.72 -1.50
C LYS A 50 10.04 -1.24 -1.16
N ASP A 51 8.87 -0.62 -0.99
CA ASP A 51 8.78 0.78 -0.56
C ASP A 51 8.80 0.89 0.97
N LEU A 52 8.30 -0.12 1.68
CA LEU A 52 8.23 -0.10 3.13
C LEU A 52 9.58 -0.40 3.81
N GLU A 53 10.33 -1.40 3.34
CA GLU A 53 11.63 -1.80 3.93
C GLU A 53 12.58 -0.58 4.07
N PRO A 54 12.82 0.24 3.02
CA PRO A 54 13.70 1.39 3.12
C PRO A 54 13.17 2.51 4.02
N CYS A 55 11.84 2.64 4.16
CA CYS A 55 11.26 3.65 5.05
C CYS A 55 11.50 3.32 6.52
N ILE A 56 11.45 2.04 6.87
CA ILE A 56 11.69 1.57 8.24
C ILE A 56 13.16 1.72 8.60
N GLU A 57 14.07 1.37 7.68
CA GLU A 57 15.51 1.62 7.83
C GLU A 57 15.79 3.12 8.00
N TYR A 58 15.20 3.95 7.15
CA TYR A 58 15.38 5.41 7.22
C TYR A 58 14.93 5.99 8.57
N LEU A 59 13.80 5.55 9.12
CA LEU A 59 13.28 6.00 10.41
C LEU A 59 14.16 5.56 11.59
N ALA A 60 14.72 4.36 11.52
CA ALA A 60 15.65 3.85 12.52
C ALA A 60 16.93 4.69 12.55
N GLU A 61 17.44 5.09 11.38
CA GLU A 61 18.67 5.89 11.25
C GLU A 61 18.48 7.37 11.58
N ASN A 62 17.37 7.99 11.16
CA ASN A 62 17.21 9.46 11.17
C ASN A 62 16.29 9.98 12.28
N SER A 63 15.29 9.20 12.69
CA SER A 63 14.23 9.65 13.60
C SER A 63 14.28 8.96 14.97
N SER A 64 15.27 8.09 15.21
CA SER A 64 15.35 7.20 16.38
C SER A 64 14.05 6.41 16.62
N LEU A 65 13.30 6.16 15.54
CA LEU A 65 12.03 5.42 15.58
C LEU A 65 12.29 4.02 15.04
N THR A 66 12.38 3.07 15.96
CA THR A 66 12.62 1.67 15.64
C THR A 66 11.29 0.92 15.50
N PHE A 67 11.14 0.26 14.36
CA PHE A 67 9.98 -0.56 14.05
C PHE A 67 10.43 -1.94 13.56
N ALA A 68 9.65 -2.95 13.93
CA ALA A 68 9.81 -4.32 13.48
C ALA A 68 8.67 -4.72 12.54
N LEU A 69 9.02 -5.28 11.40
CA LEU A 69 8.09 -5.83 10.43
C LEU A 69 7.78 -7.30 10.78
N HIS A 70 6.49 -7.58 10.88
CA HIS A 70 5.94 -8.92 11.11
C HIS A 70 4.87 -9.21 10.07
N LEU A 71 4.52 -10.49 9.92
CA LEU A 71 3.38 -10.91 9.13
C LEU A 71 2.32 -11.55 10.03
N ASN A 72 1.04 -11.29 9.73
CA ASN A 72 -0.05 -12.05 10.34
C ASN A 72 -0.25 -13.41 9.63
N SER A 73 -1.23 -14.19 10.08
CA SER A 73 -1.62 -15.46 9.46
C SER A 73 -2.13 -15.33 8.01
N ALA A 74 -2.60 -14.15 7.61
CA ALA A 74 -3.02 -13.83 6.24
C ALA A 74 -1.86 -13.31 5.35
N ASN A 75 -0.63 -13.24 5.86
CA ASN A 75 0.52 -12.63 5.20
C ASN A 75 0.38 -11.11 4.93
N ASP A 76 -0.44 -10.41 5.72
CA ASP A 76 -0.48 -8.95 5.78
C ASP A 76 0.63 -8.40 6.66
N ILE A 77 1.09 -7.19 6.33
CA ILE A 77 2.18 -6.55 7.06
C ILE A 77 1.65 -5.98 8.40
N LEU A 78 2.39 -6.29 9.47
CA LEU A 78 2.22 -5.73 10.79
C LEU A 78 3.50 -4.99 11.18
N ILE A 79 3.38 -3.72 11.51
CA ILE A 79 4.49 -2.88 11.94
C ILE A 79 4.35 -2.68 13.45
N LYS A 80 5.30 -3.24 14.20
CA LYS A 80 5.34 -3.11 15.66
C LYS A 80 6.42 -2.12 16.05
N LYS A 81 6.12 -1.28 17.03
CA LYS A 81 7.15 -0.46 17.67
C LYS A 81 7.95 -1.38 18.61
N GLU A 82 9.24 -1.50 18.34
CA GLU A 82 10.18 -2.35 19.09
C GLU A 82 11.50 -1.60 19.23
N ASP A 83 12.36 -1.99 20.18
CA ASP A 83 13.65 -1.33 20.41
C ASP A 83 14.68 -1.66 19.31
N ALA A 84 14.44 -2.72 18.54
CA ALA A 84 15.27 -3.14 17.42
C ALA A 84 14.53 -3.00 16.10
N CYS A 85 15.21 -2.44 15.08
CA CYS A 85 14.72 -2.48 13.71
C CYS A 85 14.79 -3.92 13.19
N LYS A 86 13.67 -4.43 12.66
CA LYS A 86 13.61 -5.78 12.09
C LYS A 86 12.87 -5.78 10.76
N ILE A 87 13.49 -6.36 9.76
CA ILE A 87 12.92 -6.49 8.40
C ILE A 87 12.47 -7.94 8.17
N LEU A 88 11.56 -8.14 7.22
CA LEU A 88 11.15 -9.48 6.80
C LEU A 88 12.27 -10.16 6.00
N GLU A 89 12.69 -11.34 6.44
CA GLU A 89 13.72 -12.13 5.76
C GLU A 89 13.21 -13.51 5.31
N GLY A 90 13.99 -14.15 4.43
CA GLY A 90 13.81 -15.55 4.03
C GLY A 90 12.40 -15.89 3.54
N ASP A 91 11.77 -16.85 4.21
CA ASP A 91 10.46 -17.39 3.85
C ASP A 91 9.32 -16.38 4.04
N ALA A 92 9.35 -15.60 5.12
CA ALA A 92 8.35 -14.56 5.39
C ALA A 92 8.32 -13.52 4.26
N ARG A 93 9.50 -13.08 3.81
CA ARG A 93 9.63 -12.15 2.68
C ARG A 93 9.04 -12.73 1.39
N LYS A 94 9.35 -14.00 1.07
CA LYS A 94 8.81 -14.68 -0.13
C LYS A 94 7.29 -14.83 -0.08
N ARG A 95 6.74 -15.23 1.07
CA ARG A 95 5.29 -15.33 1.28
C ARG A 95 4.61 -14.00 1.06
N ARG A 96 5.17 -12.92 1.60
CA ARG A 96 4.63 -11.57 1.41
C ARG A 96 4.71 -11.12 -0.05
N GLN A 97 5.84 -11.31 -0.73
CA GLN A 97 5.98 -10.97 -2.16
C GLN A 97 5.00 -11.74 -3.06
N SER A 98 4.67 -12.98 -2.70
CA SER A 98 3.63 -13.75 -3.40
C SER A 98 2.24 -13.16 -3.17
N SER A 99 1.90 -12.86 -1.90
CA SER A 99 0.63 -12.23 -1.53
C SER A 99 0.45 -10.86 -2.20
N GLU A 100 1.53 -10.07 -2.30
CA GLU A 100 1.54 -8.75 -2.93
C GLU A 100 1.01 -8.77 -4.37
N LYS A 101 1.29 -9.85 -5.14
CA LYS A 101 0.83 -9.99 -6.52
C LYS A 101 -0.70 -10.13 -6.64
N SER A 102 -1.35 -10.55 -5.56
CA SER A 102 -2.80 -10.80 -5.52
C SER A 102 -3.59 -9.64 -4.91
N ILE A 103 -2.92 -8.61 -4.41
CA ILE A 103 -3.54 -7.44 -3.79
C ILE A 103 -3.28 -6.17 -4.61
N THR A 104 -4.16 -5.18 -4.47
CA THR A 104 -3.94 -3.87 -5.10
C THR A 104 -3.11 -2.98 -4.18
N VAL A 105 -1.84 -2.76 -4.56
CA VAL A 105 -0.91 -1.90 -3.82
C VAL A 105 -0.99 -0.43 -4.25
N MET A 106 -0.70 0.46 -3.31
CA MET A 106 -0.50 1.89 -3.59
C MET A 106 0.82 2.10 -4.33
N THR A 107 0.80 2.97 -5.34
CA THR A 107 1.96 3.29 -6.18
C THR A 107 2.20 4.79 -6.22
N SER A 108 3.39 5.21 -6.65
CA SER A 108 3.71 6.63 -6.85
C SER A 108 2.76 7.36 -7.82
N GLY A 109 2.11 6.63 -8.74
CA GLY A 109 1.09 7.20 -9.64
C GLY A 109 -0.18 7.65 -8.91
N ASP A 110 -0.55 6.97 -7.83
CA ASP A 110 -1.73 7.29 -7.01
C ASP A 110 -1.54 8.61 -6.25
N LEU A 111 -0.31 8.89 -5.83
CA LEU A 111 0.04 10.14 -5.14
C LEU A 111 0.11 11.35 -6.09
N ARG A 112 0.29 11.11 -7.39
CA ARG A 112 0.33 12.15 -8.42
C ARG A 112 -1.06 12.60 -8.87
N GLN A 113 -2.13 11.88 -8.53
CA GLN A 113 -3.53 12.31 -8.78
C GLN A 113 -3.98 13.43 -7.83
N LYS A 114 -3.12 14.41 -7.54
CA LYS A 114 -3.58 15.70 -7.02
C LYS A 114 -4.39 16.36 -8.14
N ASN A 115 -5.72 16.26 -8.05
CA ASN A 115 -6.69 17.06 -8.78
C ASN A 115 -6.82 16.92 -10.31
N SER A 116 -6.32 15.87 -10.96
CA SER A 116 -6.75 15.64 -12.35
C SER A 116 -8.14 14.98 -12.34
N GLY A 117 -9.17 15.74 -12.73
CA GLY A 117 -10.52 15.26 -13.06
C GLY A 117 -10.52 14.30 -14.26
N GLY A 118 -9.83 13.16 -14.12
CA GLY A 118 -9.64 12.17 -15.16
C GLY A 118 -10.68 11.06 -15.03
N LYS A 119 -11.73 11.18 -15.85
CA LYS A 119 -12.74 10.19 -16.30
C LYS A 119 -12.85 8.87 -15.50
N PRO A 120 -14.05 8.50 -15.00
CA PRO A 120 -14.26 7.22 -14.35
C PRO A 120 -13.86 6.07 -15.29
N ALA A 121 -13.13 5.10 -14.74
CA ALA A 121 -12.76 3.87 -15.43
C ALA A 121 -14.02 3.24 -16.05
N LYS A 122 -14.02 3.08 -17.38
CA LYS A 122 -15.05 2.32 -18.11
C LYS A 122 -15.18 0.95 -17.45
N LYS A 123 -16.26 0.72 -16.72
CA LYS A 123 -16.64 -0.62 -16.25
C LYS A 123 -16.78 -1.49 -17.49
N ARG A 124 -15.93 -2.50 -17.61
CA ARG A 124 -16.01 -3.54 -18.63
C ARG A 124 -17.13 -4.50 -18.23
N THR A 125 -18.36 -4.07 -18.46
CA THR A 125 -19.55 -4.93 -18.40
C THR A 125 -20.50 -4.44 -19.46
N ASP A 126 -20.50 -5.10 -20.61
CA ASP A 126 -21.76 -5.58 -21.17
C ASP A 126 -21.47 -6.79 -22.06
N ARG A 127 -22.12 -7.91 -21.72
CA ARG A 127 -22.12 -9.14 -22.49
C ARG A 127 -22.63 -8.78 -23.89
N LYS A 128 -21.95 -9.26 -24.94
CA LYS A 128 -22.53 -9.34 -26.28
C LYS A 128 -23.92 -9.96 -26.18
N LYS A 129 -24.98 -9.17 -26.40
CA LYS A 129 -26.26 -9.72 -26.86
C LYS A 129 -26.00 -10.20 -28.29
N MET A 130 -26.19 -11.51 -28.51
CA MET A 130 -26.32 -12.04 -29.86
C MET A 130 -27.72 -11.65 -30.31
N ASP A 131 -27.83 -10.72 -31.26
CA ASP A 131 -29.11 -10.45 -31.92
C ASP A 131 -29.40 -11.64 -32.83
N TYR A 132 -30.40 -12.44 -32.45
CA TYR A 132 -30.98 -13.48 -33.30
C TYR A 132 -31.98 -12.76 -34.21
N PHE A 133 -31.70 -12.68 -35.51
CA PHE A 133 -32.68 -12.28 -36.50
C PHE A 133 -33.63 -13.47 -36.71
N GLU A 134 -34.84 -13.38 -36.19
CA GLU A 134 -35.95 -14.20 -36.68
C GLU A 134 -36.34 -13.66 -38.06
N LEU A 135 -36.19 -14.50 -39.08
CA LEU A 135 -36.81 -14.33 -40.39
C LEU A 135 -38.22 -14.89 -40.26
N ASP A 136 -39.22 -14.01 -40.17
CA ASP A 136 -40.62 -14.39 -40.41
C ASP A 136 -40.87 -14.51 -41.92
N ASP A 137 -41.61 -15.57 -42.29
CA ASP A 137 -42.07 -15.97 -43.64
C ASP A 137 -42.96 -14.91 -44.32
#